data_AF-A0A093R8G1-F1
#
_entry.id   AF-A0A093R8G1-F1
#
_cell.length_a   1.000
_cell.length_b   1.000
_cell.length_c   1.000
_cell.angle_alpha   90.00
_cell.angle_beta   90.00
_cell.angle_gamma   90.00
#
_symmetry.space_group_name_H-M   'P 1'
#
loop_
_entity.id
_entity.type
_entity.pdbx_description
1 polymer ?
#
loop_
_entity_poly.entity_id
_entity_poly.type
_entity_poly.pdbx_seq_one_letter_code
_entity_poly.pdbx_strand_id
1 'polypeptide(L)' 'HGDERGFSCVFCDKRFKRRKDINDHIRRVHEKKRDPQACPYCDKVISSKCGLTVHMRTHTGEKPYKCERCPASF' A
#
# COMPACT_ATOMS: atom_id res chain seq x y z
N HIS A 1 -16.36 -16.48 26.45
CA HIS A 1 -16.59 -15.83 25.14
C HIS A 1 -15.58 -14.71 25.01
N GLY A 2 -14.57 -14.90 24.16
CA GLY A 2 -13.50 -13.92 23.97
C GLY A 2 -14.06 -12.68 23.32
N ASP A 3 -14.10 -11.57 24.06
CA ASP A 3 -14.39 -10.26 23.53
C ASP A 3 -13.20 -9.85 22.65
N GLU A 4 -13.17 -10.36 21.41
CA GLU A 4 -12.18 -9.95 20.42
C GLU A 4 -12.46 -8.48 20.10
N ARG A 5 -11.75 -7.62 20.85
CA ARG A 5 -11.78 -6.16 20.78
C ARG A 5 -11.17 -5.71 19.44
N GLY A 6 -11.88 -6.01 18.37
CA GLY A 6 -11.57 -5.56 17.01
C GLY A 6 -11.85 -4.07 16.85
N PHE A 7 -11.40 -3.51 15.74
CA PHE A 7 -11.60 -2.10 15.41
C PHE A 7 -12.92 -1.94 14.67
N SER A 8 -13.84 -1.15 15.22
CA SER A 8 -15.11 -0.80 14.58
C SER A 8 -14.99 0.48 13.77
N CYS A 9 -15.57 0.48 12.57
CA CYS A 9 -15.70 1.69 11.77
C CYS A 9 -16.60 2.71 12.48
N VAL A 10 -16.24 3.99 12.41
CA VAL A 10 -17.03 5.08 13.02
C VAL A 10 -18.11 5.63 12.08
N PHE A 11 -18.07 5.23 10.80
CA PHE A 11 -19.00 5.66 9.77
C PHE A 11 -19.99 4.55 9.36
N CYS A 12 -19.79 3.31 9.82
CA CYS A 12 -20.70 2.17 9.63
C CYS A 12 -20.42 1.04 10.63
N ASP A 13 -21.30 0.03 10.71
CA ASP A 13 -21.20 -1.05 11.70
C ASP A 13 -20.19 -2.18 11.37
N LYS A 14 -19.25 -1.94 10.45
CA LYS A 14 -18.23 -2.94 10.08
C LYS A 14 -17.14 -3.04 11.15
N ARG A 15 -16.76 -4.29 11.48
CA ARG A 15 -15.67 -4.62 12.42
C ARG A 15 -14.50 -5.28 11.72
N PHE A 16 -13.30 -4.95 12.16
CA PHE A 16 -12.04 -5.41 11.57
C PHE A 16 -11.10 -5.97 12.63
N LYS A 17 -10.27 -6.95 12.24
CA LYS A 17 -9.30 -7.57 13.14
C LYS A 17 -8.05 -6.73 13.34
N ARG A 18 -7.64 -5.94 12.34
CA ARG A 18 -6.41 -5.12 12.39
C ARG A 18 -6.69 -3.66 12.10
N ARG A 19 -5.92 -2.76 12.72
CA ARG A 19 -6.01 -1.31 12.49
C ARG A 19 -5.78 -0.91 11.03
N LYS A 20 -4.89 -1.62 10.32
CA LYS A 20 -4.63 -1.37 8.89
C LYS A 20 -5.87 -1.61 8.03
N ASP A 21 -6.66 -2.63 8.35
CA ASP A 21 -7.83 -3.02 7.56
C ASP A 21 -8.95 -1.98 7.69
N ILE A 22 -9.22 -1.50 8.91
CA ILE A 22 -10.21 -0.43 9.13
C ILE A 22 -9.77 0.90 8.51
N ASN A 23 -8.48 1.27 8.59
CA ASN A 23 -7.97 2.49 7.96
C ASN A 23 -8.11 2.43 6.44
N ASP A 24 -7.79 1.29 5.84
CA ASP A 24 -7.96 1.06 4.40
C ASP A 24 -9.44 1.06 4.00
N HIS A 25 -10.31 0.45 4.81
CA HIS A 25 -11.76 0.53 4.63
C HIS A 25 -12.28 1.96 4.66
N ILE A 26 -11.92 2.74 5.69
CA ILE A 26 -12.34 4.15 5.82
C ILE A 26 -11.88 4.93 4.59
N ARG A 27 -10.61 4.78 4.19
CA ARG A 27 -10.05 5.48 3.02
C ARG A 27 -10.66 5.09 1.68
N ARG A 28 -11.19 3.87 1.54
CA ARG A 28 -11.76 3.37 0.28
C ARG A 28 -13.27 3.60 0.17
N VAL A 29 -13.97 3.55 1.30
CA VAL A 29 -15.44 3.53 1.35
C VAL A 29 -16.01 4.86 1.81
N HIS A 30 -15.37 5.51 2.80
CA HIS A 30 -15.88 6.71 3.44
C HIS A 30 -15.13 7.97 3.01
N GLU A 31 -13.83 7.86 2.71
CA GLU A 31 -13.00 8.98 2.24
C GLU A 31 -12.88 8.93 0.71
N LYS A 32 -13.44 9.92 -0.01
CA LYS A 32 -13.35 9.99 -1.50
C LYS A 32 -11.96 10.35 -2.04
N LYS A 33 -10.92 10.41 -1.20
CA LYS A 33 -9.53 10.57 -1.65
C LYS A 33 -8.86 9.21 -1.72
N ARG A 34 -9.16 8.46 -2.79
CA ARG A 34 -8.15 7.58 -3.39
C ARG A 34 -7.12 8.51 -4.00
N ASP A 35 -6.20 9.01 -3.17
CA ASP A 35 -5.01 9.67 -3.68
C ASP A 35 -4.39 8.68 -4.66
N PRO A 36 -4.35 8.99 -5.97
CA PRO A 36 -3.90 8.01 -6.93
C PRO A 36 -2.46 7.71 -6.57
N GLN A 37 -2.18 6.50 -6.11
CA GLN A 37 -0.83 5.95 -6.17
C GLN A 37 -0.55 5.59 -7.63
N ALA A 38 -0.84 6.54 -8.52
CA ALA A 38 -0.59 6.49 -9.94
C ALA A 38 0.89 6.78 -10.14
N CYS A 39 1.49 6.00 -11.02
CA CYS A 39 2.85 6.28 -11.40
C CYS A 39 2.89 7.59 -12.20
N PRO A 40 3.82 8.52 -11.91
CA PRO A 40 3.96 9.72 -12.72
C PRO A 40 4.58 9.43 -14.11
N TYR A 41 5.12 8.23 -14.33
CA TYR A 41 5.79 7.84 -15.57
C TYR A 41 4.96 6.88 -16.43
N CYS A 42 3.82 6.37 -15.94
CA CYS A 42 2.90 5.52 -16.71
C CYS A 42 1.50 5.46 -16.11
N ASP A 43 0.54 4.94 -16.87
CA ASP A 43 -0.88 4.88 -16.46
C ASP A 43 -1.20 3.79 -15.40
N LYS A 44 -0.18 3.20 -14.76
CA LYS A 44 -0.41 2.23 -13.69
C LYS A 44 -0.85 2.92 -12.41
N VAL A 45 -2.00 2.50 -11.90
CA VAL A 45 -2.47 2.89 -10.57
C VAL A 45 -2.33 1.74 -9.60
N ILE A 46 -1.50 1.92 -8.58
CA ILE A 46 -1.25 0.92 -7.56
C ILE A 46 -2.20 1.16 -6.36
N SER A 47 -2.56 0.11 -5.64
CA SER A 47 -3.48 0.21 -4.49
C SER A 47 -2.78 0.44 -3.14
N SER A 48 -1.44 0.46 -3.13
CA SER A 48 -0.64 0.58 -1.92
C SER A 48 0.63 1.39 -2.14
N LYS A 49 1.03 2.16 -1.12
CA LYS A 49 2.26 2.98 -1.15
C LYS A 49 3.54 2.17 -1.29
N CYS A 50 3.63 1.04 -0.59
CA CYS A 50 4.76 0.13 -0.73
C CYS A 50 4.86 -0.41 -2.17
N GLY A 51 3.72 -0.79 -2.77
CA GLY A 51 3.68 -1.23 -4.17
C GLY A 51 4.12 -0.13 -5.15
N LEU A 52 3.73 1.13 -4.92
CA LEU A 52 4.20 2.26 -5.71
C LEU A 52 5.71 2.41 -5.60
N THR A 53 6.27 2.44 -4.38
CA THR A 53 7.73 2.55 -4.18
C THR A 53 8.51 1.44 -4.88
N VAL A 54 8.03 0.19 -4.84
CA VAL A 54 8.65 -0.92 -5.57
C VAL A 54 8.51 -0.72 -7.07
N HIS A 55 7.34 -0.29 -7.54
CA HIS A 55 7.11 -0.02 -8.96
C HIS A 55 8.00 1.10 -9.50
N MET A 56 8.27 2.16 -8.72
CA MET A 56 9.15 3.25 -9.17
C MET A 56 10.55 2.75 -9.54
N ARG A 57 11.02 1.65 -8.92
CA ARG A 57 12.31 1.02 -9.25
C ARG A 57 12.37 0.50 -10.69
N THR A 58 11.22 0.18 -11.30
CA THR A 58 11.19 -0.24 -12.71
C THR A 58 11.44 0.92 -13.68
N HIS A 59 11.20 2.16 -13.23
CA HIS A 59 11.45 3.37 -14.04
C HIS A 59 12.84 3.95 -13.78
N THR A 60 13.27 3.98 -12.52
CA THR A 60 14.58 4.54 -12.14
C THR A 60 15.73 3.57 -12.37
N GLY A 61 15.45 2.27 -12.50
CA GLY A 61 16.48 1.24 -12.57
C GLY A 61 17.32 1.13 -11.29
N GLU A 62 16.88 1.73 -10.19
CA GLU A 62 17.59 1.66 -8.91
C GLU A 62 17.63 0.21 -8.42
N LYS A 63 18.85 -0.31 -8.34
CA LYS A 63 19.19 -1.59 -7.72
C LYS A 63 19.80 -1.33 -6.35
N PRO A 64 18.97 -1.24 -5.28
CA PRO A 64 19.48 -1.01 -3.92
C PRO A 64 20.33 -2.18 -3.42
N TYR A 65 20.19 -3.35 -4.03
CA TYR A 65 21.04 -4.51 -3.78
C TYR A 65 22.15 -4.53 -4.84
N LYS A 66 23.26 -3.84 -4.55
CA LYS A 66 24.50 -4.01 -5.31
C LYS A 66 25.24 -5.23 -4.77
N CYS A 67 25.48 -6.21 -5.63
CA CYS A 67 26.42 -7.28 -5.31
C CYS A 67 27.85 -6.75 -5.52
N GLU A 68 28.61 -6.53 -4.46
CA GLU A 68 30.02 -6.11 -4.56
C GLU A 68 30.94 -7.19 -5.16
N ARG A 69 30.46 -8.43 -5.29
CA ARG A 69 31.22 -9.57 -5.83
C ARG A 69 30.87 -9.96 -7.26
N CYS A 70 29.78 -9.44 -7.83
CA CYS A 70 29.37 -9.77 -9.19
C CYS A 70 29.11 -8.48 -9.97
N PRO A 71 29.84 -8.20 -11.07
CA PRO A 71 29.56 -7.05 -11.93
C PRO A 71 28.21 -7.15 -12.67
N ALA A 72 27.53 -8.30 -12.60
CA ALA A 72 26.17 -8.48 -13.10
C ALA A 72 25.15 -7.92 -12.10
N SER A 73 24.70 -6.69 -12.37
CA SER A 73 23.57 -6.08 -11.67
C SER A 73 22.27 -6.71 -12.17
N PHE A 74 21.48 -7.36 -11.30
CA PHE A 74 20.14 -7.90 -11.62
C PHE A 74 19.01 -7.02 -11.10
#